data_AF-A0ABC9SPK9-F1
#
_entry.id   AF-A0ABC9SPK9-F1
#
_cell.length_a   1.000
_cell.length_b   1.000
_cell.length_c   1.000
_cell.angle_alpha   90.00
_cell.angle_beta   90.00
_cell.angle_gamma   90.00
#
_symmetry.space_group_name_H-M   'P 1'
#
loop_
_entity.id
_entity.type
_entity.pdbx_description
1 polymer ?
#
loop_
_entity_poly.entity_id
_entity_poly.type
_entity_poly.pdbx_seq_one_letter_code
_entity_poly.pdbx_strand_id
1 'polypeptide(L)'
;MGKNYSVDRDKKGRYRHSFVFLRGANVEIKLLGHEGLLKGKVTTIEEYYCVLDVEGDGDPYQVTVNFAEVKYIRREEFLPVEERSPNYTPEDKKTSFVFAIGEKIACAFKDGKRINGFVISEGAYYLYIKTDKGNFCTIMKSALSYIAHGKHTPLLETNDFYTKEMKVAGYEKPTEYVFSVGDQITVFFANGKSVTGVVLDESKYWVLLQSEKLQITVLKGSYSYFKHQIYENKPFLYQANKRVKKELKK
;
A
#
# COMPACT_ATOMS: atom_id res chain seq x y z
N MET A 1 -28.91 1.23 20.04
CA MET A 1 -27.57 0.62 20.16
C MET A 1 -27.35 -0.25 18.94
N GLY A 2 -26.52 0.19 17.99
CA GLY A 2 -26.16 -0.64 16.84
C GLY A 2 -25.58 -1.97 17.33
N LYS A 3 -25.85 -3.06 16.61
CA LYS A 3 -25.20 -4.35 16.80
C LYS A 3 -23.72 -4.18 16.45
N ASN A 4 -22.98 -3.50 17.31
CA ASN A 4 -21.56 -3.29 17.15
C ASN A 4 -20.95 -4.68 17.09
N TYR A 5 -20.14 -4.92 16.07
CA TYR A 5 -19.27 -6.07 16.06
C TYR A 5 -18.61 -6.17 17.44
N SER A 6 -18.56 -7.38 17.98
CA SER A 6 -17.72 -7.66 19.13
C SER A 6 -16.31 -7.14 18.84
N VAL A 7 -15.45 -7.00 19.84
CA VAL A 7 -14.01 -6.78 19.65
C VAL A 7 -13.42 -8.04 18.99
N ASP A 8 -13.95 -8.38 17.82
CA ASP A 8 -14.08 -9.72 17.31
C ASP A 8 -12.74 -10.01 16.71
N ARG A 9 -12.03 -10.84 17.44
CA ARG A 9 -10.89 -11.54 16.91
C ARG A 9 -11.40 -12.42 15.78
N ASP A 10 -10.68 -12.45 14.67
CA ASP A 10 -10.90 -13.45 13.65
C ASP A 10 -10.58 -14.85 14.19
N LYS A 11 -10.79 -15.89 13.39
CA LYS A 11 -10.51 -17.28 13.79
C LYS A 11 -9.04 -17.52 14.19
N LYS A 12 -8.13 -16.55 13.95
CA LYS A 12 -6.71 -16.58 14.32
C LYS A 12 -6.38 -15.71 15.53
N GLY A 13 -7.36 -15.05 16.15
CA GLY A 13 -7.11 -14.18 17.31
C GLY A 13 -6.84 -12.71 16.97
N ARG A 14 -6.90 -12.30 15.69
CA ARG A 14 -6.56 -10.94 15.21
C ARG A 14 -7.78 -10.03 15.18
N TYR A 15 -7.67 -8.76 15.56
CA TYR A 15 -8.80 -7.82 15.42
C TYR A 15 -9.30 -7.78 13.96
N ARG A 16 -10.60 -8.09 13.73
CA ARG A 16 -11.18 -8.21 12.37
C ARG A 16 -11.04 -6.95 11.52
N HIS A 17 -10.98 -5.78 12.14
CA HIS A 17 -10.62 -4.53 11.49
C HIS A 17 -9.12 -4.32 11.70
N SER A 18 -8.34 -4.74 10.72
CA SER A 18 -6.88 -4.80 10.72
C SER A 18 -6.18 -3.44 10.75
N PHE A 19 -6.90 -2.33 10.94
CA PHE A 19 -6.29 -1.03 11.09
C PHE A 19 -5.51 -0.95 12.40
N VAL A 20 -4.35 -0.29 12.39
CA VAL A 20 -3.45 -0.26 13.55
C VAL A 20 -3.99 0.62 14.70
N PHE A 21 -5.26 1.05 14.72
CA PHE A 21 -5.83 1.78 15.86
C PHE A 21 -6.95 0.99 16.51
N LEU A 22 -7.19 1.31 17.79
CA LEU A 22 -8.23 0.70 18.60
C LEU A 22 -9.39 1.66 18.83
N ARG A 23 -10.57 1.08 19.02
CA ARG A 23 -11.67 1.77 19.70
C ARG A 23 -11.17 2.29 21.06
N GLY A 24 -11.51 3.53 21.36
CA GLY A 24 -11.10 4.25 22.56
C GLY A 24 -9.80 5.05 22.41
N ALA A 25 -9.05 4.87 21.32
CA ALA A 25 -7.83 5.63 21.09
C ALA A 25 -8.14 7.07 20.68
N ASN A 26 -7.37 8.02 21.23
CA ASN A 26 -7.33 9.38 20.73
C ASN A 26 -6.49 9.43 19.45
N VAL A 27 -7.05 10.01 18.39
CA VAL A 27 -6.41 10.05 17.07
C VAL A 27 -6.53 11.43 16.45
N GLU A 28 -5.63 11.70 15.51
CA GLU A 28 -5.75 12.83 14.60
C GLU A 28 -5.76 12.33 13.16
N ILE A 29 -6.87 12.55 12.46
CA ILE A 29 -7.08 12.07 11.10
C ILE A 29 -6.87 13.20 10.10
N LYS A 30 -5.99 12.98 9.13
CA LYS A 30 -5.85 13.83 7.96
C LYS A 30 -6.65 13.26 6.81
N LEU A 31 -7.58 14.04 6.25
CA LEU A 31 -8.33 13.68 5.05
C LEU A 31 -7.70 14.27 3.78
N LEU A 32 -8.00 13.66 2.63
CA LEU A 32 -7.71 14.21 1.31
C LEU A 32 -8.55 15.47 1.07
N GLY A 33 -7.96 16.50 0.47
CA GLY A 33 -8.65 17.76 0.16
C GLY A 33 -9.08 18.63 1.35
N HIS A 34 -8.95 18.15 2.58
CA HIS A 34 -9.32 18.89 3.79
C HIS A 34 -8.08 19.54 4.44
N GLU A 35 -8.13 20.82 4.82
CA GLU A 35 -6.97 21.53 5.36
C GLU A 35 -6.66 21.20 6.82
N GLY A 36 -7.68 20.93 7.63
CA GLY A 36 -7.55 20.58 9.04
C GLY A 36 -7.16 19.12 9.33
N LEU A 37 -6.92 18.85 10.61
CA LEU A 37 -6.87 17.50 11.19
C LEU A 37 -8.13 17.31 12.03
N LEU A 38 -8.83 16.19 11.84
CA LEU A 38 -9.94 15.80 12.71
C LEU A 38 -9.36 15.14 13.95
N LYS A 39 -9.58 15.73 15.12
CA LYS A 39 -9.09 15.19 16.40
C LYS A 39 -10.26 14.63 17.18
N GLY A 40 -10.12 13.42 17.70
CA GLY A 40 -11.19 12.81 18.47
C GLY A 40 -10.85 11.41 18.96
N LYS A 41 -11.78 10.84 19.71
CA LYS A 41 -11.69 9.49 20.26
C LYS A 41 -12.46 8.51 19.39
N VAL A 42 -11.81 7.45 18.93
CA VAL A 42 -12.46 6.45 18.06
C VAL A 42 -13.52 5.69 18.85
N THR A 43 -14.78 5.76 18.45
CA THR A 43 -15.88 5.04 19.12
C THR A 43 -16.36 3.81 18.35
N THR A 44 -16.27 3.84 17.03
CA THR A 44 -16.68 2.72 16.17
C THR A 44 -15.67 2.54 15.03
N ILE A 45 -15.43 1.29 14.65
CA ILE A 45 -14.61 0.91 13.50
C ILE A 45 -15.39 -0.14 12.72
N GLU A 46 -15.73 0.18 11.49
CA GLU A 46 -16.37 -0.71 10.51
C GLU A 46 -15.44 -0.91 9.31
N GLU A 47 -15.85 -1.74 8.35
CA GLU A 47 -15.03 -2.09 7.18
C GLU A 47 -14.55 -0.87 6.38
N TYR A 48 -15.43 0.13 6.21
CA TYR A 48 -15.19 1.28 5.33
C TYR A 48 -15.06 2.61 6.07
N TYR A 49 -15.35 2.66 7.37
CA TYR A 49 -15.40 3.91 8.12
C TYR A 49 -15.08 3.73 9.60
N CYS A 50 -14.74 4.83 10.26
CA CYS A 50 -14.75 4.92 11.71
C CYS A 50 -15.61 6.10 12.18
N VAL A 51 -16.03 6.05 13.45
CA VAL A 51 -16.70 7.18 14.11
C VAL A 51 -15.78 7.74 15.19
N LEU A 52 -15.67 9.07 15.24
CA LEU A 52 -14.94 9.81 16.26
C LEU A 52 -15.93 10.58 17.13
N ASP A 53 -15.75 10.53 18.44
CA ASP A 53 -16.29 11.56 19.34
C ASP A 53 -15.32 12.74 19.33
N VAL A 54 -15.82 13.93 19.03
CA VAL A 54 -15.05 15.17 18.91
C VAL A 54 -15.52 16.17 19.95
N GLU A 55 -14.57 16.71 20.70
CA GLU A 55 -14.80 17.88 21.56
C GLU A 55 -14.84 19.12 20.68
N GLY A 56 -16.03 19.71 20.53
CA GLY A 56 -16.23 20.96 19.81
C GLY A 56 -16.12 22.19 20.72
N ASP A 57 -16.25 23.37 20.14
CA ASP A 57 -16.33 24.64 20.88
C ASP A 57 -17.65 24.81 21.69
N GLY A 58 -18.50 23.78 21.69
CA GLY A 58 -19.78 23.68 22.40
C GLY A 58 -20.05 22.23 22.81
N ASP A 59 -21.22 21.70 22.46
CA ASP A 59 -21.55 20.32 22.79
C ASP A 59 -20.69 19.30 21.99
N PRO A 60 -20.29 18.18 22.62
CA PRO A 60 -19.62 17.10 21.91
C PRO A 60 -20.46 16.58 20.75
N TYR A 61 -19.80 16.27 19.63
CA TYR A 61 -20.46 15.72 18.45
C TYR A 61 -19.70 14.52 17.90
N GLN A 62 -20.35 13.76 17.01
CA GLN A 62 -19.75 12.60 16.37
C GLN A 62 -19.44 12.89 14.91
N VAL A 63 -18.29 12.38 14.44
CA VAL A 63 -17.87 12.46 13.04
C VAL A 63 -17.67 11.06 12.48
N THR A 64 -18.42 10.73 11.44
CA THR A 64 -18.21 9.50 10.65
C THR A 64 -17.19 9.79 9.55
N VAL A 65 -16.10 9.04 9.52
CA VAL A 65 -14.98 9.22 8.61
C VAL A 65 -14.84 8.02 7.69
N ASN A 66 -14.96 8.23 6.38
CA ASN A 66 -14.73 7.21 5.36
C ASN A 66 -13.23 6.98 5.15
N PHE A 67 -12.78 5.72 5.25
CA PHE A 67 -11.38 5.34 5.06
C PHE A 67 -10.84 5.61 3.65
N ALA A 68 -11.69 5.62 2.63
CA ALA A 68 -11.26 5.97 1.27
C ALA A 68 -10.70 7.41 1.19
N GLU A 69 -11.23 8.31 2.03
CA GLU A 69 -10.85 9.72 2.08
C GLU A 69 -9.72 10.00 3.08
N VAL A 70 -9.33 9.01 3.89
CA VAL A 70 -8.26 9.17 4.87
C VAL A 70 -6.91 9.14 4.18
N LYS A 71 -6.11 10.16 4.45
CA LYS A 71 -4.71 10.24 4.03
C LYS A 71 -3.81 9.49 5.00
N TYR A 72 -3.87 9.91 6.27
CA TYR A 72 -3.19 9.23 7.36
C TYR A 72 -3.88 9.51 8.69
N ILE A 73 -3.62 8.65 9.65
CA ILE A 73 -4.06 8.79 11.04
C ILE A 73 -2.82 8.86 11.91
N ARG A 74 -2.64 9.99 12.61
CA ARG A 74 -1.58 10.20 13.60
C ARG A 74 -2.09 9.81 14.99
N ARG A 75 -1.24 9.14 15.76
CA ARG A 75 -1.51 8.75 17.15
C ARG A 75 -0.21 8.43 17.88
N GLU A 76 -0.34 8.04 19.15
CA GLU A 76 0.74 7.46 19.94
C GLU A 76 1.24 6.13 19.35
N GLU A 77 2.42 5.70 19.81
CA GLU A 77 2.99 4.42 19.43
C GLU A 77 2.02 3.29 19.77
N PHE A 78 1.96 2.31 18.88
CA PHE A 78 1.07 1.18 19.07
C PHE A 78 1.69 -0.08 18.52
N LEU A 79 1.60 -1.17 19.28
CA LEU A 79 2.08 -2.48 18.84
C LEU A 79 1.37 -2.85 17.52
N PRO A 80 2.07 -3.38 16.50
CA PRO A 80 1.43 -3.89 15.29
C PRO A 80 0.34 -4.93 15.57
N VAL A 81 -0.54 -5.15 14.58
CA VAL A 81 -1.62 -6.16 14.71
C VAL A 81 -1.02 -7.55 14.78
N GLU A 82 0.05 -7.77 14.02
CA GLU A 82 0.81 -9.01 13.94
C GLU A 82 1.35 -9.37 15.32
N GLU A 83 2.04 -8.44 15.99
CA GLU A 83 2.63 -8.65 17.32
C GLU A 83 1.59 -8.80 18.45
N ARG A 84 0.34 -8.38 18.22
CA ARG A 84 -0.77 -8.62 19.14
C ARG A 84 -1.46 -9.97 18.93
N SER A 85 -1.09 -10.70 17.88
CA SER A 85 -1.58 -12.04 17.60
C SER A 85 -0.87 -13.05 18.51
N PRO A 86 -1.59 -13.94 19.22
CA PRO A 86 -0.97 -15.03 19.97
C PRO A 86 -0.28 -16.05 19.06
N ASN A 87 -0.55 -16.01 17.75
CA ASN A 87 0.00 -16.91 16.73
C ASN A 87 1.03 -16.22 15.83
N TYR A 88 1.58 -15.09 16.25
CA TYR A 88 2.57 -14.33 15.48
C TYR A 88 3.77 -15.21 15.11
N THR A 89 4.14 -15.25 13.84
CA THR A 89 5.38 -15.89 13.38
C THR A 89 6.29 -14.88 12.68
N PRO A 90 7.61 -15.13 12.60
CA PRO A 90 8.53 -14.25 11.89
C PRO A 90 8.16 -14.01 10.41
N GLU A 91 7.43 -14.92 9.77
CA GLU A 91 6.91 -14.74 8.41
C GLU A 91 5.89 -13.61 8.31
N ASP A 92 5.22 -13.25 9.41
CA ASP A 92 4.30 -12.11 9.49
C ASP A 92 5.04 -10.75 9.42
N LYS A 93 6.39 -10.74 9.48
CA LYS A 93 7.23 -9.53 9.26
C LYS A 93 7.52 -9.22 7.79
N LYS A 94 6.88 -9.90 6.84
CA LYS A 94 7.01 -9.62 5.41
C LYS A 94 6.05 -8.53 4.98
N THR A 95 6.49 -7.69 4.05
CA THR A 95 5.59 -6.74 3.39
C THR A 95 5.16 -7.32 2.04
N SER A 96 4.02 -6.84 1.53
CA SER A 96 3.59 -7.06 0.14
C SER A 96 4.38 -6.25 -0.89
N PHE A 97 5.36 -5.46 -0.45
CA PHE A 97 6.25 -4.64 -1.26
C PHE A 97 7.67 -5.24 -1.27
N VAL A 98 8.57 -4.62 -2.03
CA VAL A 98 9.97 -5.07 -2.09
C VAL A 98 10.82 -4.63 -0.90
N PHE A 99 10.40 -3.58 -0.18
CA PHE A 99 11.07 -3.09 1.02
C PHE A 99 10.58 -3.82 2.28
N ALA A 100 11.44 -3.93 3.28
CA ALA A 100 11.16 -4.63 4.54
C ALA A 100 10.65 -3.69 5.65
N ILE A 101 10.16 -4.32 6.73
CA ILE A 101 9.92 -3.64 8.02
C ILE A 101 11.25 -3.07 8.53
N GLY A 102 11.20 -1.87 9.11
CA GLY A 102 12.36 -1.12 9.60
C GLY A 102 13.02 -0.23 8.55
N GLU A 103 12.65 -0.36 7.28
CA GLU A 103 13.25 0.46 6.22
C GLU A 103 12.73 1.88 6.17
N LYS A 104 13.62 2.79 5.76
CA LYS A 104 13.27 4.18 5.50
C LYS A 104 12.60 4.31 4.14
N ILE A 105 11.39 4.87 4.15
CA ILE A 105 10.58 5.13 2.95
C ILE A 105 10.12 6.58 2.89
N ALA A 106 9.78 7.02 1.68
CA ALA A 106 9.13 8.29 1.42
C ALA A 106 7.78 8.05 0.73
N CYS A 107 6.70 8.24 1.48
CA CYS A 107 5.33 8.13 1.01
C CYS A 107 4.90 9.40 0.29
N ALA A 108 4.69 9.33 -1.03
CA ALA A 108 4.17 10.43 -1.82
C ALA A 108 2.66 10.28 -2.01
N PHE A 109 1.93 11.31 -1.62
CA PHE A 109 0.47 11.31 -1.64
C PHE A 109 -0.10 11.85 -2.95
N LYS A 110 -1.36 11.52 -3.22
CA LYS A 110 -2.12 12.00 -4.38
C LYS A 110 -2.21 13.52 -4.44
N ASP A 111 -2.18 14.24 -3.32
CA ASP A 111 -2.13 15.71 -3.27
C ASP A 111 -0.72 16.30 -3.47
N GLY A 112 0.28 15.46 -3.77
CA GLY A 112 1.65 15.87 -4.04
C GLY A 112 2.50 16.12 -2.78
N LYS A 113 1.92 16.10 -1.58
CA LYS A 113 2.69 16.19 -0.32
C LYS A 113 3.40 14.85 -0.05
N ARG A 114 4.37 14.87 0.88
CA ARG A 114 5.17 13.69 1.22
C ARG A 114 5.32 13.54 2.74
N ILE A 115 5.42 12.29 3.19
CA ILE A 115 5.85 11.94 4.55
C ILE A 115 6.96 10.90 4.44
N ASN A 116 8.03 11.12 5.18
CA ASN A 116 9.14 10.19 5.29
C ASN A 116 9.12 9.52 6.67
N GLY A 117 9.57 8.28 6.73
CA GLY A 117 9.70 7.55 7.98
C GLY A 117 10.15 6.12 7.80
N PHE A 118 10.16 5.38 8.90
CA PHE A 118 10.55 3.98 8.96
C PHE A 118 9.31 3.10 9.04
N VAL A 119 9.25 2.04 8.23
CA VAL A 119 8.14 1.09 8.21
C VAL A 119 8.11 0.31 9.52
N ILE A 120 6.97 0.27 10.19
CA ILE A 120 6.75 -0.52 11.41
C ILE A 120 5.92 -1.77 11.10
N SER A 121 4.85 -1.60 10.32
CA SER A 121 3.97 -2.69 9.92
C SER A 121 3.25 -2.31 8.62
N GLU A 122 2.80 -3.32 7.89
CA GLU A 122 2.04 -3.19 6.66
C GLU A 122 0.81 -4.10 6.73
N GLY A 123 -0.33 -3.53 6.38
CA GLY A 123 -1.55 -4.30 6.16
C GLY A 123 -2.05 -4.10 4.74
N ALA A 124 -3.08 -4.86 4.36
CA ALA A 124 -3.64 -4.81 3.01
C ALA A 124 -3.92 -3.37 2.53
N TYR A 125 -4.45 -2.51 3.40
CA TYR A 125 -4.89 -1.15 3.07
C TYR A 125 -4.01 -0.02 3.59
N TYR A 126 -3.01 -0.29 4.43
CA TYR A 126 -2.23 0.76 5.08
C TYR A 126 -0.75 0.43 5.22
N LEU A 127 0.03 1.46 5.52
CA LEU A 127 1.39 1.39 6.02
C LEU A 127 1.46 2.11 7.37
N TYR A 128 1.96 1.44 8.40
CA TYR A 128 2.22 2.06 9.68
C TYR A 128 3.69 2.42 9.78
N ILE A 129 3.97 3.71 9.98
CA ILE A 129 5.34 4.23 9.98
C ILE A 129 5.63 5.09 11.21
N LYS A 130 6.91 5.11 11.61
CA LYS A 130 7.47 6.14 12.48
C LYS A 130 8.04 7.24 11.58
N THR A 131 7.42 8.40 11.58
CA THR A 131 7.88 9.54 10.78
C THR A 131 9.26 10.02 11.24
N ASP A 132 10.00 10.69 10.35
CA ASP A 132 11.28 11.34 10.71
C ASP A 132 11.13 12.34 11.88
N LYS A 133 9.92 12.86 12.12
CA LYS A 133 9.58 13.75 13.23
C LYS A 133 9.21 13.02 14.54
N GLY A 134 9.36 11.69 14.59
CA GLY A 134 9.03 10.86 15.74
C GLY A 134 7.54 10.55 15.94
N ASN A 135 6.64 11.10 15.10
CA ASN A 135 5.21 10.78 15.16
C ASN A 135 4.92 9.42 14.53
N PHE A 136 3.89 8.73 15.02
CA PHE A 136 3.43 7.47 14.45
C PHE A 136 2.20 7.69 13.57
N CYS A 137 2.28 7.21 12.32
CA CYS A 137 1.25 7.45 11.32
C CYS A 137 0.81 6.15 10.66
N THR A 138 -0.50 5.88 10.65
CA THR A 138 -1.12 4.88 9.76
C THR A 138 -1.51 5.57 8.47
N ILE A 139 -0.75 5.34 7.41
CA ILE A 139 -0.94 5.90 6.07
C ILE A 139 -1.83 4.97 5.27
N MET A 140 -2.90 5.49 4.67
CA MET A 140 -3.75 4.69 3.79
C MET A 140 -3.13 4.57 2.41
N LYS A 141 -3.01 3.35 1.88
CA LYS A 141 -2.43 3.11 0.55
C LYS A 141 -3.26 3.74 -0.56
N SER A 142 -4.58 3.82 -0.40
CA SER A 142 -5.50 4.49 -1.33
C SER A 142 -5.16 5.97 -1.55
N ALA A 143 -4.55 6.62 -0.56
CA ALA A 143 -4.14 8.02 -0.62
C ALA A 143 -2.76 8.24 -1.26
N LEU A 144 -2.01 7.17 -1.53
CA LEU A 144 -0.65 7.24 -2.07
C LEU A 144 -0.67 7.28 -3.60
N SER A 145 0.29 8.04 -4.16
CA SER A 145 0.71 7.93 -5.54
C SER A 145 1.79 6.86 -5.68
N TYR A 146 2.86 6.99 -4.90
CA TYR A 146 3.98 6.05 -4.91
C TYR A 146 4.74 6.10 -3.60
N ILE A 147 5.63 5.13 -3.42
CA ILE A 147 6.54 5.04 -2.30
C ILE A 147 7.96 5.00 -2.88
N ALA A 148 8.81 5.94 -2.50
CA ALA A 148 10.23 5.90 -2.82
C ALA A 148 11.00 5.24 -1.67
N HIS A 149 11.97 4.40 -2.00
CA HIS A 149 12.74 3.61 -1.04
C HIS A 149 14.14 3.28 -1.58
N GLY A 150 14.96 2.64 -0.74
CA GLY A 150 16.28 2.14 -1.11
C GLY A 150 16.23 1.11 -2.25
N LYS A 151 17.39 0.80 -2.81
CA LYS A 151 17.49 -0.19 -3.90
C LYS A 151 17.31 -1.59 -3.34
N HIS A 152 16.44 -2.35 -4.00
CA HIS A 152 16.20 -3.77 -3.74
C HIS A 152 16.36 -4.58 -5.01
N THR A 153 16.74 -5.84 -4.84
CA THR A 153 16.68 -6.79 -5.95
C THR A 153 15.22 -7.10 -6.26
N PRO A 154 14.80 -7.02 -7.54
CA PRO A 154 13.45 -7.38 -7.95
C PRO A 154 13.05 -8.76 -7.44
N LEU A 155 11.90 -8.82 -6.77
CA LEU A 155 11.27 -10.06 -6.33
C LEU A 155 10.48 -10.62 -7.52
N LEU A 156 11.20 -11.20 -8.50
CA LEU A 156 10.60 -11.90 -9.66
C LEU A 156 9.94 -13.21 -9.19
N GLU A 157 8.95 -13.06 -8.32
CA GLU A 157 8.08 -14.08 -7.78
C GLU A 157 7.05 -14.50 -8.82
N THR A 158 6.57 -15.72 -8.65
CA THR A 158 5.57 -16.31 -9.53
C THR A 158 4.19 -15.73 -9.25
N ASN A 159 3.37 -15.63 -10.29
CA ASN A 159 1.97 -15.22 -10.17
C ASN A 159 1.11 -16.03 -11.16
N ASP A 160 -0.14 -15.61 -11.34
CA ASP A 160 -1.08 -16.26 -12.26
C ASP A 160 -0.61 -16.24 -13.72
N PHE A 161 0.39 -15.43 -14.07
CA PHE A 161 0.93 -15.26 -15.42
C PHE A 161 2.36 -15.78 -15.59
N TYR A 162 3.16 -15.79 -14.52
CA TYR A 162 4.55 -16.23 -14.49
C TYR A 162 4.71 -17.38 -13.50
N THR A 163 4.83 -18.62 -13.98
CA THR A 163 4.84 -19.81 -13.11
C THR A 163 6.25 -20.23 -12.72
N LYS A 164 6.34 -21.17 -11.78
CA LYS A 164 7.64 -21.74 -11.35
C LYS A 164 8.37 -22.39 -12.51
N GLU A 165 7.64 -23.09 -13.39
CA GLU A 165 8.22 -23.76 -14.56
C GLU A 165 8.79 -22.74 -15.55
N MET A 166 8.09 -21.64 -15.81
CA MET A 166 8.59 -20.55 -16.65
C MET A 166 9.85 -19.93 -16.06
N LYS A 167 9.86 -19.69 -14.75
CA LYS A 167 11.03 -19.17 -14.03
C LYS A 167 12.23 -20.11 -14.09
N VAL A 168 12.02 -21.41 -13.88
CA VAL A 168 13.08 -22.43 -13.95
C VAL A 168 13.63 -22.55 -15.37
N ALA A 169 12.77 -22.43 -16.38
CA ALA A 169 13.17 -22.45 -17.78
C ALA A 169 13.78 -21.11 -18.28
N GLY A 170 14.00 -20.13 -17.40
CA GLY A 170 14.68 -18.88 -17.73
C GLY A 170 13.86 -17.90 -18.56
N TYR A 171 12.53 -18.06 -18.61
CA TYR A 171 11.67 -17.07 -19.25
C TYR A 171 11.65 -15.78 -18.45
N GLU A 172 11.68 -14.63 -19.13
CA GLU A 172 11.48 -13.34 -18.48
C GLU A 172 10.05 -13.24 -17.92
N LYS A 173 9.92 -12.63 -16.75
CA LYS A 173 8.61 -12.38 -16.15
C LYS A 173 7.86 -11.34 -17.01
N PRO A 174 6.71 -11.69 -17.60
CA PRO A 174 5.90 -10.71 -18.32
C PRO A 174 5.31 -9.69 -17.34
N THR A 175 5.13 -8.46 -17.81
CA THR A 175 4.24 -7.51 -17.11
C THR A 175 2.81 -7.65 -17.63
N GLU A 176 1.82 -7.26 -16.84
CA GLU A 176 0.41 -7.14 -17.25
C GLU A 176 0.19 -6.01 -18.27
N TYR A 177 1.20 -5.15 -18.44
CA TYR A 177 1.18 -4.03 -19.38
C TYR A 177 1.81 -4.39 -20.73
N VAL A 178 1.64 -3.48 -21.69
CA VAL A 178 2.27 -3.60 -23.01
C VAL A 178 3.79 -3.48 -22.95
N PHE A 179 4.35 -2.76 -21.98
CA PHE A 179 5.80 -2.68 -21.71
C PHE A 179 6.31 -3.91 -20.92
N SER A 180 7.62 -4.05 -20.76
CA SER A 180 8.32 -5.18 -20.15
C SER A 180 9.26 -4.70 -19.03
N VAL A 181 9.78 -5.64 -18.24
CA VAL A 181 10.94 -5.37 -17.37
C VAL A 181 12.11 -4.90 -18.25
N GLY A 182 12.84 -3.88 -17.80
CA GLY A 182 13.92 -3.23 -18.55
C GLY A 182 13.47 -2.02 -19.37
N ASP A 183 12.17 -1.84 -19.60
CA ASP A 183 11.67 -0.68 -20.34
C ASP A 183 11.71 0.60 -19.52
N GLN A 184 12.08 1.70 -20.17
CA GLN A 184 11.99 3.04 -19.59
C GLN A 184 10.59 3.62 -19.79
N ILE A 185 9.94 3.99 -18.69
CA ILE A 185 8.60 4.59 -18.70
C ILE A 185 8.55 5.87 -17.86
N THR A 186 7.57 6.72 -18.15
CA THR A 186 7.19 7.85 -17.31
C THR A 186 5.76 7.68 -16.83
N VAL A 187 5.56 7.72 -15.52
CA VAL A 187 4.24 7.65 -14.87
C VAL A 187 3.76 9.06 -14.57
N PHE A 188 2.54 9.40 -14.98
CA PHE A 188 1.90 10.67 -14.67
C PHE A 188 0.80 10.47 -13.62
N PHE A 189 0.71 11.37 -12.64
CA PHE A 189 -0.25 11.34 -11.55
C PHE A 189 -1.27 12.48 -11.67
N ALA A 190 -2.41 12.33 -10.99
CA ALA A 190 -3.51 13.30 -11.03
C ALA A 190 -3.13 14.71 -10.50
N ASN A 191 -2.09 14.81 -9.68
CA ASN A 191 -1.56 16.10 -9.20
C ASN A 191 -0.60 16.79 -10.19
N GLY A 192 -0.48 16.28 -11.42
CA GLY A 192 0.41 16.81 -12.45
C GLY A 192 1.89 16.44 -12.28
N LYS A 193 2.27 15.76 -11.19
CA LYS A 193 3.64 15.24 -11.04
C LYS A 193 3.85 14.00 -11.89
N SER A 194 5.10 13.71 -12.20
CA SER A 194 5.50 12.48 -12.87
C SER A 194 6.75 11.88 -12.24
N VAL A 195 6.95 10.58 -12.50
CA VAL A 195 8.20 9.87 -12.19
C VAL A 195 8.63 9.09 -13.42
N THR A 196 9.91 9.17 -13.75
CA THR A 196 10.52 8.39 -14.84
C THR A 196 11.44 7.34 -14.24
N GLY A 197 11.41 6.14 -14.80
CA GLY A 197 12.31 5.07 -14.38
C GLY A 197 12.26 3.85 -15.30
N VAL A 198 13.22 2.96 -15.08
CA VAL A 198 13.27 1.64 -15.74
C VAL A 198 12.41 0.67 -14.94
N VAL A 199 11.53 -0.06 -15.61
CA VAL A 199 10.69 -1.10 -14.98
C VAL A 199 11.59 -2.22 -14.47
N LEU A 200 11.53 -2.47 -13.18
CA LEU A 200 12.29 -3.53 -12.53
C LEU A 200 11.44 -4.76 -12.26
N ASP A 201 10.19 -4.54 -11.87
CA ASP A 201 9.26 -5.62 -11.51
C ASP A 201 7.83 -5.11 -11.45
N GLU A 202 6.90 -6.04 -11.28
CA GLU A 202 5.49 -5.79 -11.08
C GLU A 202 4.86 -6.84 -10.15
N SER A 203 3.90 -6.39 -9.36
CA SER A 203 2.98 -7.26 -8.64
C SER A 203 1.53 -6.88 -8.96
N LYS A 204 0.57 -7.60 -8.36
CA LYS A 204 -0.86 -7.40 -8.58
C LYS A 204 -1.31 -5.94 -8.37
N TYR A 205 -0.68 -5.21 -7.45
CA TYR A 205 -1.11 -3.87 -7.06
C TYR A 205 -0.08 -2.76 -7.28
N TRP A 206 1.13 -3.09 -7.76
CA TRP A 206 2.19 -2.10 -7.92
C TRP A 206 3.15 -2.44 -9.06
N VAL A 207 3.84 -1.42 -9.56
CA VAL A 207 4.95 -1.49 -10.51
C VAL A 207 6.19 -0.88 -9.84
N LEU A 208 7.32 -1.58 -9.88
CA LEU A 208 8.58 -1.12 -9.33
C LEU A 208 9.42 -0.48 -10.43
N LEU A 209 9.88 0.74 -10.18
CA LEU A 209 10.73 1.50 -11.09
C LEU A 209 12.08 1.81 -10.45
N GLN A 210 13.15 1.72 -11.23
CA GLN A 210 14.45 2.30 -10.91
C GLN A 210 14.53 3.72 -11.46
N SER A 211 14.59 4.72 -10.58
CA SER A 211 15.04 6.06 -10.96
C SER A 211 16.56 6.17 -10.83
N GLU A 212 17.17 7.30 -11.18
CA GLU A 212 18.62 7.49 -11.04
C GLU A 212 19.12 7.26 -9.59
N LYS A 213 18.35 7.72 -8.60
CA LYS A 213 18.78 7.77 -7.19
C LYS A 213 18.18 6.67 -6.32
N LEU A 214 16.92 6.33 -6.58
CA LEU A 214 16.09 5.51 -5.68
C LEU A 214 15.21 4.57 -6.48
N GLN A 215 14.66 3.56 -5.81
CA GLN A 215 13.54 2.81 -6.35
C GLN A 215 12.22 3.45 -5.97
N ILE A 216 11.24 3.30 -6.85
CA ILE A 216 9.92 3.89 -6.74
C ILE A 216 8.90 2.78 -6.98
N THR A 217 8.16 2.43 -5.93
CA THR A 217 7.00 1.55 -6.02
C THR A 217 5.77 2.39 -6.33
N VAL A 218 5.26 2.27 -7.56
CA VAL A 218 4.05 2.96 -8.04
C VAL A 218 2.84 2.07 -7.83
N LEU A 219 1.79 2.57 -7.18
CA LEU A 219 0.55 1.80 -6.99
C LEU A 219 -0.30 1.82 -8.27
N LYS A 220 -0.82 0.67 -8.69
CA LYS A 220 -1.61 0.59 -9.95
C LYS A 220 -2.92 1.40 -9.91
N GLY A 221 -3.47 1.63 -8.72
CA GLY A 221 -4.68 2.44 -8.54
C GLY A 221 -4.42 3.95 -8.40
N SER A 222 -3.21 4.44 -8.67
CA SER A 222 -2.83 5.82 -8.38
C SER A 222 -2.33 6.65 -9.56
N TYR A 223 -1.88 6.01 -10.64
CA TYR A 223 -1.43 6.71 -11.85
C TYR A 223 -2.64 7.16 -12.68
N SER A 224 -2.45 8.23 -13.46
CA SER A 224 -3.41 8.68 -14.47
C SER A 224 -3.13 8.02 -15.82
N TYR A 225 -1.86 8.01 -16.24
CA TYR A 225 -1.41 7.29 -17.43
C TYR A 225 0.10 7.02 -17.39
N PHE A 226 0.54 6.07 -18.20
CA PHE A 226 1.95 5.82 -18.49
C PHE A 226 2.29 6.39 -19.87
N LYS A 227 3.47 7.00 -19.98
CA LYS A 227 4.14 7.27 -21.25
C LYS A 227 5.28 6.28 -21.40
N HIS A 228 5.28 5.52 -22.48
CA HIS A 228 6.28 4.53 -22.83
C HIS A 228 6.55 4.58 -24.34
N GLN A 229 7.51 3.79 -24.84
CA GLN A 229 7.79 3.71 -26.28
C GLN A 229 6.67 2.97 -27.03
N ILE A 230 6.72 3.00 -28.36
CA ILE A 230 5.79 2.21 -29.19
C ILE A 230 6.28 0.77 -29.17
N TYR A 231 5.43 -0.15 -28.73
CA TYR A 231 5.68 -1.58 -28.78
C TYR A 231 4.75 -2.21 -29.81
N GLU A 232 5.28 -3.10 -30.66
CA GLU A 232 4.44 -3.89 -31.54
C GLU A 232 3.45 -4.71 -30.70
N ASN A 233 2.21 -4.81 -31.18
CA ASN A 233 1.09 -5.48 -30.51
C ASN A 233 1.56 -6.77 -29.80
N LYS A 234 1.67 -6.72 -28.47
CA LYS A 234 1.81 -7.95 -27.70
C LYS A 234 0.54 -8.76 -27.95
N PRO A 235 0.61 -9.96 -28.58
CA PRO A 235 -0.56 -10.84 -28.64
C PRO A 235 -1.06 -11.00 -27.20
N PHE A 236 -2.39 -10.96 -26.99
CA PHE A 236 -3.03 -10.99 -25.67
C PHE A 236 -2.18 -11.79 -24.67
N LEU A 237 -1.51 -11.11 -23.73
CA LEU A 237 -0.50 -11.68 -22.83
C LEU A 237 -0.97 -13.00 -22.21
N TYR A 238 -2.26 -13.03 -21.90
CA TYR A 238 -2.99 -14.19 -21.42
C TYR A 238 -2.89 -15.42 -22.35
N GLN A 239 -3.10 -15.23 -23.65
CA GLN A 239 -3.03 -16.31 -24.64
C GLN A 239 -1.60 -16.81 -24.85
N ALA A 240 -0.62 -15.89 -24.91
CA ALA A 240 0.79 -16.25 -25.03
C ALA A 240 1.25 -17.08 -23.83
N ASN A 241 0.98 -16.60 -22.61
CA ASN A 241 1.33 -17.32 -21.38
C ASN A 241 0.62 -18.66 -21.27
N LYS A 242 -0.64 -18.77 -21.72
CA LYS A 242 -1.37 -20.05 -21.74
C LYS A 242 -0.73 -21.10 -22.66
N ARG A 243 -0.14 -20.69 -23.78
CA ARG A 243 0.59 -21.59 -24.69
C ARG A 243 1.89 -22.08 -24.06
N VAL A 244 2.72 -21.16 -23.55
CA VAL A 244 3.98 -21.48 -22.87
C VAL A 244 3.74 -22.42 -21.68
N LYS A 245 2.71 -22.16 -20.86
CA LYS A 245 2.34 -23.06 -19.75
C LYS A 245 1.93 -24.46 -20.19
N LYS A 246 1.32 -24.61 -21.37
CA LYS A 246 0.96 -25.94 -21.90
C LYS A 246 2.20 -26.68 -22.40
N GLU A 247 3.14 -25.97 -23.00
CA GLU A 247 4.39 -26.53 -23.51
C GLU A 247 5.29 -27.00 -22.36
N LEU A 248 5.42 -26.21 -21.30
CA LEU A 248 6.23 -26.53 -20.12
C LEU A 248 5.63 -27.62 -19.20
N LYS A 249 4.36 -28.00 -19.42
CA LYS A 249 3.70 -29.10 -18.71
C LYS A 249 3.84 -30.46 -19.41
N LYS A 250 4.41 -30.48 -20.62
CA LYS A 250 4.77 -31.70 -21.33
C LYS A 250 6.17 -32.13 -20.91
#